data_AF-A0A847FL03-F1
#
_entry.id   AF-A0A847FL03-F1
#
_cell.length_a   1.000
_cell.length_b   1.000
_cell.length_c   1.000
_cell.angle_alpha   90.00
_cell.angle_beta   90.00
_cell.angle_gamma   90.00
#
_symmetry.space_group_name_H-M   'P 1'
#
loop_
_entity.id
_entity.type
_entity.pdbx_description
1 polymer ?
#
loop_
_entity_poly.entity_id
_entity_poly.type
_entity_poly.pdbx_seq_one_letter_code
_entity_poly.pdbx_strand_id
1 'polypeptide(L)'
;MPVEKVEVEWVRDQVFLMADRFGFPIVMTQPSGVNGADLLPLSVIGCAAWDIVSIVSKQRQALAGLRVTAESVREDAAPWRFQKIHIVYRFSGHHLDPQKLAHAVQLTEEKYCSTYATLRRAVELSSELQIVEGEDGPHPGDRVAVMPAPSTPAPGVRLVEQFNEALNARDVDAMMALMTEDCVFENTSPAPDGVRYEGQEAVRAFWVDFFRTSRQPRIEIEEVLAAGDRCVMRWIYHWVDDQGHPGHVRGVDIYTIRAGRIAEKLSYVKG
;
A
#
# COMPACT_ATOMS: atom_id res chain seq x y z
N MET A 1 -29.01 18.31 14.48
CA MET A 1 -27.88 18.18 13.53
C MET A 1 -27.41 16.74 13.59
N PRO A 2 -27.14 16.07 12.45
CA PRO A 2 -26.55 14.74 12.48
C PRO A 2 -25.15 14.81 13.12
N VAL A 3 -24.81 13.81 13.93
CA VAL A 3 -23.47 13.67 14.52
C VAL A 3 -22.65 12.81 13.57
N GLU A 4 -21.51 13.33 13.12
CA GLU A 4 -20.54 12.57 12.34
C GLU A 4 -19.51 11.97 13.29
N LYS A 5 -19.38 10.64 13.29
CA LYS A 5 -18.42 9.91 14.12
C LYS A 5 -17.26 9.43 13.24
N VAL A 6 -16.03 9.64 13.72
CA VAL A 6 -14.81 9.03 13.18
C VAL A 6 -14.11 8.28 14.31
N GLU A 7 -13.22 7.35 13.98
CA GLU A 7 -12.53 6.54 14.98
C GLU A 7 -11.05 6.33 14.66
N VAL A 8 -10.29 5.98 15.69
CA VAL A 8 -8.88 5.64 15.59
C VAL A 8 -8.60 4.46 16.50
N GLU A 9 -7.89 3.47 15.97
CA GLU A 9 -7.42 2.31 16.68
C GLU A 9 -5.88 2.32 16.70
N TRP A 10 -5.31 2.13 17.88
CA TRP A 10 -3.88 1.84 18.00
C TRP A 10 -3.64 0.39 17.64
N VAL A 11 -2.88 0.15 16.58
CA VAL A 11 -2.63 -1.20 16.07
C VAL A 11 -1.41 -1.81 16.76
N ARG A 12 -0.29 -1.10 16.74
CA ARG A 12 0.99 -1.46 17.38
C ARG A 12 1.97 -0.31 17.23
N ASP A 13 2.98 -0.24 18.10
CA ASP A 13 4.08 0.71 17.99
C ASP A 13 3.58 2.15 17.71
N GLN A 14 4.09 2.79 16.65
CA GLN A 14 3.66 4.10 16.16
C GLN A 14 2.66 3.99 14.99
N VAL A 15 1.88 2.91 14.91
CA VAL A 15 0.91 2.65 13.84
C VAL A 15 -0.51 2.75 14.37
N PHE A 16 -1.31 3.59 13.73
CA PHE A 16 -2.71 3.83 14.04
C PHE A 16 -3.56 3.70 12.78
N LEU A 17 -4.69 3.03 12.89
CA LEU A 17 -5.70 2.93 11.84
C LEU A 17 -6.83 3.90 12.16
N MET A 18 -6.99 4.93 11.35
CA MET A 18 -8.11 5.87 11.44
C MET A 18 -9.20 5.45 10.46
N ALA A 19 -10.47 5.67 10.79
CA ALA A 19 -11.58 5.45 9.88
C ALA A 19 -12.53 6.65 9.88
N ASP A 20 -12.99 7.03 8.69
CA ASP A 20 -14.01 8.05 8.53
C ASP A 20 -15.40 7.53 8.97
N ARG A 21 -16.45 8.35 8.82
CA ARG A 21 -17.83 7.98 9.20
C ARG A 21 -18.43 6.84 8.38
N PHE A 22 -17.77 6.42 7.30
CA PHE A 22 -18.18 5.31 6.44
C PHE A 22 -17.28 4.08 6.60
N GLY A 23 -16.25 4.16 7.45
CA GLY A 23 -15.29 3.07 7.66
C GLY A 23 -14.12 3.07 6.66
N PHE A 24 -13.92 4.14 5.88
CA PHE A 24 -12.76 4.22 4.98
C PHE A 24 -11.48 4.54 5.74
N PRO A 25 -10.42 3.74 5.57
CA PRO A 25 -9.25 3.83 6.43
C PRO A 25 -8.22 4.87 5.99
N ILE A 26 -7.53 5.46 6.95
CA ILE A 26 -6.25 6.18 6.80
C ILE A 26 -5.25 5.57 7.77
N VAL A 27 -4.05 5.21 7.29
CA VAL A 27 -2.97 4.70 8.14
C VAL A 27 -2.06 5.86 8.55
N MET A 28 -1.97 6.10 9.86
CA MET A 28 -1.04 7.05 10.45
C MET A 28 0.15 6.30 11.05
N THR A 29 1.37 6.65 10.65
CA THR A 29 2.57 5.91 11.06
C THR A 29 3.85 6.76 11.08
N GLN A 30 4.78 6.43 11.99
CA GLN A 30 6.12 7.04 12.08
C GLN A 30 7.22 5.95 12.10
N PRO A 31 8.43 6.23 11.58
CA PRO A 31 8.87 7.46 10.91
C PRO A 31 8.48 7.55 9.43
N SER A 32 7.89 6.48 8.87
CA SER A 32 7.60 6.35 7.44
C SER A 32 6.10 6.29 7.19
N GLY A 33 5.50 7.44 6.92
CA GLY A 33 4.10 7.61 6.51
C GLY A 33 3.52 8.94 7.00
N VAL A 34 2.19 9.06 6.97
CA VAL A 34 1.49 10.29 7.40
C VAL A 34 1.52 10.39 8.91
N ASN A 35 2.00 11.50 9.45
CA ASN A 35 1.90 11.81 10.88
C ASN A 35 0.58 12.52 11.19
N GLY A 36 0.12 12.46 12.44
CA GLY A 36 -1.13 13.09 12.88
C GLY A 36 -1.14 14.61 12.68
N ALA A 37 0.01 15.26 12.83
CA ALA A 37 0.13 16.69 12.55
C ALA A 37 -0.04 17.01 11.06
N ASP A 38 0.36 16.12 10.16
CA ASP A 38 0.26 16.34 8.70
C ASP A 38 -1.19 16.28 8.23
N LEU A 39 -2.06 15.56 8.95
CA LEU A 39 -3.48 15.46 8.63
C LEU A 39 -4.18 16.82 8.66
N LEU A 40 -3.72 17.77 9.48
CA LEU A 40 -4.34 19.11 9.55
C LEU A 40 -4.13 19.91 8.24
N PRO A 41 -2.89 20.17 7.77
CA PRO A 41 -2.69 20.83 6.49
C PRO A 41 -3.24 20.00 5.31
N LEU A 42 -3.17 18.67 5.35
CA LEU A 42 -3.79 17.81 4.32
C LEU A 42 -5.32 17.98 4.28
N SER A 43 -5.97 18.12 5.42
CA SER A 43 -7.42 18.30 5.49
C SER A 43 -7.87 19.61 4.84
N VAL A 44 -7.13 20.71 5.02
CA VAL A 44 -7.51 22.02 4.45
C VAL A 44 -7.28 22.07 2.95
N ILE A 45 -6.14 21.56 2.46
CA ILE A 45 -5.85 21.57 1.02
C ILE A 45 -6.74 20.57 0.26
N GLY A 46 -7.04 19.40 0.85
CA GLY A 46 -7.92 18.40 0.23
C GLY A 46 -9.35 18.89 0.12
N CYS A 47 -9.88 19.48 1.21
CA CYS A 47 -11.22 20.07 1.20
C CYS A 47 -11.31 21.23 0.18
N ALA A 48 -10.32 22.12 0.16
CA ALA A 48 -10.29 23.23 -0.79
C ALA A 48 -10.16 22.77 -2.25
N ALA A 49 -9.29 21.80 -2.52
CA ALA A 49 -9.08 21.27 -3.87
C ALA A 49 -10.36 20.66 -4.45
N TRP A 50 -11.13 19.92 -3.64
CA TRP A 50 -12.42 19.34 -4.05
C TRP A 50 -13.40 20.41 -4.54
N ASP A 51 -13.57 21.47 -3.75
CA ASP A 51 -14.47 22.58 -4.08
C ASP A 51 -14.00 23.34 -5.32
N ILE A 52 -12.70 23.64 -5.40
CA ILE A 52 -12.08 24.34 -6.54
C ILE A 52 -12.31 23.55 -7.83
N VAL A 53 -12.02 22.26 -7.85
CA VAL A 53 -12.25 21.41 -9.04
C VAL A 53 -13.73 21.45 -9.42
N SER A 54 -14.64 21.32 -8.46
CA SER A 54 -16.08 21.40 -8.71
C SER A 54 -16.50 22.74 -9.36
N ILE A 55 -15.98 23.87 -8.88
CA ILE A 55 -16.30 25.21 -9.38
C ILE A 55 -15.71 25.42 -10.77
N VAL A 56 -14.42 25.11 -10.95
CA VAL A 56 -13.69 25.31 -12.21
C VAL A 56 -14.27 24.45 -13.34
N SER A 57 -14.65 23.20 -13.05
CA SER A 57 -15.36 22.36 -14.01
C SER A 57 -16.72 22.94 -14.42
N LYS A 58 -17.49 23.50 -13.46
CA LYS A 58 -18.76 24.19 -13.78
C LYS A 58 -18.58 25.45 -14.61
N GLN A 59 -17.44 26.14 -14.45
CA GLN A 59 -17.03 27.28 -15.28
C GLN A 59 -16.52 26.87 -16.68
N ARG A 60 -16.53 25.56 -17.01
CA ARG A 60 -16.11 24.99 -18.30
C ARG A 60 -14.66 25.35 -18.67
N GLN A 61 -13.77 25.43 -17.68
CA GLN A 61 -12.34 25.60 -17.92
C GLN A 61 -11.72 24.26 -18.34
N ALA A 62 -10.75 24.28 -19.26
CA ALA A 62 -10.04 23.08 -19.72
C ALA A 62 -8.91 22.71 -18.74
N LEU A 63 -9.31 22.39 -17.50
CA LEU A 63 -8.41 21.99 -16.42
C LEU A 63 -7.87 20.58 -16.68
N ALA A 64 -6.54 20.45 -16.82
CA ALA A 64 -5.85 19.17 -16.91
C ALA A 64 -5.42 18.66 -15.54
N GLY A 65 -5.09 19.55 -14.60
CA GLY A 65 -4.63 19.18 -13.27
C GLY A 65 -4.71 20.31 -12.25
N LEU A 66 -4.79 19.92 -10.97
CA LEU A 66 -4.67 20.81 -9.83
C LEU A 66 -3.71 20.15 -8.83
N ARG A 67 -2.60 20.84 -8.54
CA ARG A 67 -1.66 20.47 -7.49
C ARG A 67 -1.77 21.50 -6.38
N VAL A 68 -1.98 21.05 -5.15
CA VAL A 68 -2.06 21.94 -3.99
C VAL A 68 -1.01 21.51 -2.97
N THR A 69 -0.18 22.45 -2.54
CA THR A 69 0.81 22.23 -1.48
C THR A 69 0.53 23.14 -0.32
N ALA A 70 0.89 22.71 0.89
CA ALA A 70 0.82 23.54 2.08
C ALA A 70 2.13 23.48 2.86
N GLU A 71 2.61 24.65 3.27
CA GLU A 71 3.73 24.80 4.18
C GLU A 71 3.20 25.29 5.52
N SER A 72 3.62 24.66 6.62
CA SER A 72 3.12 24.97 7.96
C SER A 72 4.24 25.44 8.87
N VAL A 73 4.01 26.53 9.59
CA VAL A 73 4.87 26.99 10.70
C VAL A 73 4.19 26.65 12.01
N ARG A 74 4.94 26.02 12.92
CA ARG A 74 4.48 25.63 14.26
C ARG A 74 5.34 26.27 15.33
N GLU A 75 4.82 26.38 16.55
CA GLU A 75 5.61 26.80 17.71
C GLU A 75 6.77 25.84 17.97
N ASP A 76 7.90 26.35 18.44
CA ASP A 76 9.10 25.53 18.71
C ASP A 76 8.97 24.66 19.97
N ALA A 77 8.05 25.01 20.87
CA ALA A 77 7.82 24.32 22.13
C ALA A 77 6.42 23.70 22.20
N ALA A 78 6.29 22.64 23.00
CA ALA A 78 5.02 21.98 23.24
C ALA A 78 3.96 23.00 23.74
N PRO A 79 2.73 22.98 23.18
CA PRO A 79 2.15 21.90 22.38
C PRO A 79 2.31 22.04 20.84
N TRP A 80 3.29 22.81 20.34
CA TRP A 80 3.63 22.95 18.91
C TRP A 80 2.43 23.33 18.05
N ARG A 81 1.69 24.37 18.45
CA ARG A 81 0.48 24.81 17.72
C ARG A 81 0.84 25.31 16.34
N PHE A 82 -0.09 25.14 15.40
CA PHE A 82 0.03 25.76 14.07
C PHE A 82 -0.13 27.27 14.19
N GLN A 83 0.88 28.00 13.73
CA GLN A 83 0.88 29.46 13.69
C GLN A 83 0.46 29.94 12.31
N LYS A 84 1.03 29.35 11.26
CA LYS A 84 0.78 29.72 9.87
C LYS A 84 0.64 28.49 8.98
N ILE A 85 -0.24 28.58 7.98
CA ILE A 85 -0.27 27.63 6.86
C ILE A 85 -0.34 28.45 5.57
N HIS A 86 0.64 28.26 4.69
CA HIS A 86 0.69 28.88 3.36
C HIS A 86 0.33 27.84 2.30
N ILE A 87 -0.68 28.12 1.47
CA ILE A 87 -1.24 27.20 0.49
C ILE A 87 -0.90 27.68 -0.92
N VAL A 88 -0.33 26.82 -1.76
CA VAL A 88 -0.08 27.12 -3.17
C VAL A 88 -1.01 26.27 -4.03
N TYR A 89 -1.90 26.93 -4.77
CA TYR A 89 -2.75 26.27 -5.77
C TYR A 89 -2.11 26.39 -7.14
N ARG A 90 -1.63 25.27 -7.69
CA ARG A 90 -1.07 25.20 -9.03
C ARG A 90 -2.06 24.52 -9.97
N PHE A 91 -2.58 25.31 -10.90
CA PHE A 91 -3.48 24.86 -11.95
C PHE A 91 -2.69 24.54 -13.21
N SER A 92 -3.04 23.45 -13.88
CA SER A 92 -2.50 23.08 -15.18
C SER A 92 -3.62 22.81 -16.17
N GLY A 93 -3.48 23.27 -17.41
CA GLY A 93 -4.49 23.08 -18.45
C GLY A 93 -4.29 24.01 -19.64
N HIS A 94 -5.29 24.06 -20.51
CA HIS A 94 -5.24 24.85 -21.74
C HIS A 94 -6.13 26.08 -21.66
N HIS A 95 -5.59 27.25 -21.99
CA HIS A 95 -6.35 28.51 -22.04
C HIS A 95 -7.18 28.78 -20.77
N LEU A 96 -6.60 28.50 -19.60
CA LEU A 96 -7.25 28.72 -18.31
C LEU A 96 -7.41 30.22 -18.06
N ASP A 97 -8.61 30.65 -17.69
CA ASP A 97 -8.93 32.04 -17.37
C ASP A 97 -8.52 32.39 -15.93
N PRO A 98 -7.50 33.25 -15.72
CA PRO A 98 -6.98 33.54 -14.39
C PRO A 98 -8.03 34.15 -13.45
N GLN A 99 -8.97 34.93 -13.97
CA GLN A 99 -9.99 35.59 -13.16
C GLN A 99 -10.99 34.56 -12.62
N LYS A 100 -11.36 33.59 -13.45
CA LYS A 100 -12.26 32.50 -13.05
C LYS A 100 -11.64 31.59 -12.00
N LEU A 101 -10.34 31.28 -12.16
CA LEU A 101 -9.60 30.48 -11.18
C LEU A 101 -9.45 31.24 -9.85
N ALA A 102 -9.08 32.52 -9.88
CA ALA A 102 -8.98 33.36 -8.69
C ALA A 102 -10.33 33.45 -7.95
N HIS A 103 -11.42 33.63 -8.70
CA HIS A 103 -12.76 33.63 -8.14
C HIS A 103 -13.15 32.26 -7.53
N ALA A 104 -12.73 31.14 -8.13
CA ALA A 104 -12.98 29.81 -7.59
C ALA A 104 -12.25 29.58 -6.26
N VAL A 105 -10.99 30.01 -6.15
CA VAL A 105 -10.22 29.98 -4.90
C VAL A 105 -10.88 30.85 -3.84
N GLN A 106 -11.18 32.11 -4.15
CA GLN A 106 -11.82 33.04 -3.22
C GLN A 106 -13.13 32.46 -2.66
N LEU A 107 -14.00 31.97 -3.55
CA LEU A 107 -15.28 31.41 -3.15
C LEU A 107 -15.13 30.17 -2.27
N THR A 108 -14.09 29.36 -2.52
CA THR A 108 -13.77 28.20 -1.69
C THR A 108 -13.34 28.62 -0.29
N GLU A 109 -12.42 29.58 -0.17
CA GLU A 109 -11.85 30.03 1.11
C GLU A 109 -12.84 30.83 1.97
N GLU A 110 -13.71 31.62 1.32
CA GLU A 110 -14.66 32.48 2.03
C GLU A 110 -15.99 31.80 2.35
N LYS A 111 -16.43 30.83 1.53
CA LYS A 111 -17.80 30.31 1.57
C LYS A 111 -17.94 28.80 1.70
N TYR A 112 -17.15 27.99 0.99
CA TYR A 112 -17.44 26.55 0.88
C TYR A 112 -16.58 25.65 1.77
N CYS A 113 -15.26 25.86 1.81
CA CYS A 113 -14.35 24.98 2.53
C CYS A 113 -14.53 25.16 4.05
N SER A 114 -15.26 24.24 4.67
CA SER A 114 -15.55 24.26 6.10
C SER A 114 -14.27 24.15 6.95
N THR A 115 -13.29 23.39 6.49
CA THR A 115 -11.98 23.27 7.13
C THR A 115 -11.24 24.60 7.14
N TYR A 116 -11.16 25.30 6.00
CA TYR A 116 -10.53 26.62 5.91
C TYR A 116 -11.27 27.64 6.79
N ALA A 117 -12.60 27.69 6.70
CA ALA A 117 -13.43 28.61 7.45
C ALA A 117 -13.30 28.41 8.98
N THR A 118 -13.05 27.18 9.42
CA THR A 118 -12.79 26.83 10.82
C THR A 118 -11.38 27.24 11.24
N LEU A 119 -10.36 26.86 10.46
CA LEU A 119 -8.95 27.06 10.82
C LEU A 119 -8.50 28.51 10.78
N ARG A 120 -9.04 29.35 9.90
CA ARG A 120 -8.66 30.77 9.78
C ARG A 120 -8.90 31.60 11.05
N ARG A 121 -9.65 31.06 12.04
CA ARG A 121 -9.86 31.70 13.34
C ARG A 121 -8.73 31.43 14.35
N ALA A 122 -7.95 30.38 14.12
CA ALA A 122 -6.92 29.90 15.04
C ALA A 122 -5.52 29.92 14.42
N VAL A 123 -5.42 29.90 13.08
CA VAL A 123 -4.17 29.81 12.33
C VAL A 123 -4.17 30.89 11.25
N GLU A 124 -3.04 31.56 11.05
CA GLU A 124 -2.85 32.48 9.93
C GLU A 124 -2.81 31.67 8.62
N LEU A 125 -3.87 31.78 7.81
CA LEU A 125 -3.93 31.15 6.50
C LEU A 125 -3.61 32.16 5.42
N SER A 126 -2.80 31.76 4.46
CA SER A 126 -2.51 32.52 3.25
C SER A 126 -2.49 31.60 2.05
N SER A 127 -2.78 32.14 0.87
CA SER A 127 -2.72 31.37 -0.36
C SER A 127 -2.22 32.16 -1.55
N GLU A 128 -1.65 31.44 -2.51
CA GLU A 128 -1.29 31.98 -3.81
C GLU A 128 -1.70 31.01 -4.94
N LEU A 129 -1.79 31.55 -6.15
CA LEU A 129 -2.22 30.83 -7.34
C LEU A 129 -1.14 30.87 -8.41
N GLN A 130 -0.86 29.71 -8.99
CA GLN A 130 0.06 29.53 -10.11
C GLN A 130 -0.66 28.84 -11.26
N ILE A 131 -0.39 29.26 -12.50
CA ILE A 131 -0.97 28.66 -13.72
C ILE A 131 0.15 28.13 -14.60
N VAL A 132 0.02 26.89 -15.04
CA VAL A 132 0.93 26.21 -15.96
C VAL A 132 0.13 25.84 -17.23
N GLU A 133 0.65 26.22 -18.39
CA GLU A 133 0.03 25.83 -19.66
C GLU A 133 0.37 24.36 -19.97
N GLY A 134 -0.65 23.54 -20.26
CA GLY A 134 -0.50 22.10 -20.53
C GLY A 134 -0.51 21.22 -19.27
N GLU A 135 0.29 20.15 -19.26
CA GLU A 135 0.37 19.18 -18.16
C GLU A 135 1.45 19.55 -17.13
N ASP A 136 1.15 19.48 -15.83
CA ASP A 136 2.08 19.79 -14.73
C ASP A 136 2.81 18.54 -14.21
N GLY A 137 3.80 18.06 -14.97
CA GLY A 137 4.76 17.04 -14.57
C GLY A 137 4.15 15.74 -14.00
N PRO A 138 4.94 14.85 -13.40
CA PRO A 138 4.40 13.62 -12.80
C PRO A 138 3.56 13.97 -11.57
N HIS A 139 2.34 13.45 -11.50
CA HIS A 139 1.48 13.50 -10.34
C HIS A 139 2.05 12.62 -9.22
N PRO A 140 1.79 12.94 -7.93
CA PRO A 140 2.06 12.01 -6.83
C PRO A 140 1.40 10.64 -7.04
N GLY A 141 0.26 10.61 -7.74
CA GLY A 141 -0.43 9.40 -8.20
C GLY A 141 0.34 8.58 -9.24
N ASP A 142 1.12 9.24 -10.10
CA ASP A 142 1.98 8.58 -11.09
C ASP A 142 3.20 7.92 -10.43
N ARG A 143 3.49 8.36 -9.20
CA ARG A 143 4.43 7.75 -8.27
C ARG A 143 3.77 6.77 -7.31
N VAL A 144 2.56 6.26 -7.58
CA VAL A 144 2.05 5.02 -6.94
C VAL A 144 2.84 3.81 -7.50
N ALA A 145 4.17 3.94 -7.51
CA ALA A 145 5.02 2.84 -7.15
C ALA A 145 4.73 2.56 -5.68
N VAL A 146 4.24 1.34 -5.40
CA VAL A 146 4.58 0.51 -4.23
C VAL A 146 4.85 1.34 -2.97
N MET A 147 3.98 1.22 -1.95
CA MET A 147 4.30 1.59 -0.55
C MET A 147 5.81 1.46 -0.35
N PRO A 148 6.55 2.51 0.07
CA PRO A 148 8.01 2.46 0.08
C PRO A 148 8.41 1.14 0.72
N ALA A 149 9.01 0.25 -0.09
CA ALA A 149 9.38 -1.07 0.37
C ALA A 149 10.20 -0.83 1.63
N PRO A 150 9.87 -1.46 2.77
CA PRO A 150 10.68 -1.29 3.96
C PRO A 150 12.11 -1.64 3.52
N SER A 151 13.07 -0.76 3.83
CA SER A 151 14.48 -0.89 3.45
C SER A 151 15.16 -2.14 4.06
N THR A 152 14.37 -2.93 4.78
CA THR A 152 14.61 -4.30 5.21
C THR A 152 13.35 -5.09 4.81
N PRO A 153 13.45 -6.21 4.07
CA PRO A 153 12.28 -6.99 3.71
C PRO A 153 11.53 -7.36 4.99
N ALA A 154 10.19 -7.22 4.96
CA ALA A 154 9.35 -7.56 6.10
C ALA A 154 9.72 -8.99 6.58
N PRO A 155 9.71 -9.28 7.89
CA PRO A 155 10.15 -10.58 8.41
C PRO A 155 9.56 -11.80 7.69
N GLY A 156 8.32 -11.69 7.21
CA GLY A 156 7.67 -12.73 6.41
C GLY A 156 8.23 -12.92 5.00
N VAL A 157 8.68 -11.85 4.34
CA VAL A 157 9.34 -11.95 3.01
C VAL A 157 10.62 -12.79 3.14
N ARG A 158 11.47 -12.47 4.11
CA ARG A 158 12.71 -13.24 4.34
C ARG A 158 12.45 -14.70 4.69
N LEU A 159 11.40 -14.98 5.47
CA LEU A 159 11.03 -16.34 5.82
C LEU A 159 10.64 -17.16 4.58
N VAL A 160 9.86 -16.56 3.67
CA VAL A 160 9.46 -17.20 2.41
C VAL A 160 10.65 -17.39 1.48
N GLU A 161 11.56 -16.41 1.39
CA GLU A 161 12.80 -16.53 0.62
C GLU A 161 13.66 -17.69 1.15
N GLN A 162 13.91 -17.74 2.46
CA GLN A 162 14.68 -18.82 3.11
C GLN A 162 14.05 -20.20 2.88
N PHE A 163 12.73 -20.31 2.95
CA PHE A 163 12.02 -21.56 2.67
C PHE A 163 12.25 -22.02 1.22
N ASN A 164 12.22 -21.11 0.25
CA ASN A 164 12.43 -21.43 -1.16
C ASN A 164 13.90 -21.66 -1.51
N GLU A 165 14.84 -21.03 -0.80
CA GLU A 165 16.26 -21.39 -0.85
C GLU A 165 16.48 -22.83 -0.38
N ALA A 166 15.88 -23.23 0.75
CA ALA A 166 15.94 -24.61 1.24
C ALA A 166 15.27 -25.59 0.27
N LEU A 167 14.14 -25.22 -0.34
CA LEU A 167 13.47 -25.99 -1.38
C LEU A 167 14.39 -26.22 -2.59
N ASN A 168 15.01 -25.15 -3.10
CA ASN A 168 15.94 -25.24 -4.22
C ASN A 168 17.20 -26.05 -3.88
N ALA A 169 17.65 -26.01 -2.62
CA ALA A 169 18.73 -26.84 -2.10
C ALA A 169 18.31 -28.30 -1.83
N ARG A 170 17.00 -28.61 -1.91
CA ARG A 170 16.39 -29.91 -1.57
C ARG A 170 16.63 -30.33 -0.12
N ASP A 171 16.73 -29.35 0.77
CA ASP A 171 16.93 -29.55 2.19
C ASP A 171 15.57 -29.56 2.91
N VAL A 172 14.97 -30.74 2.98
CA VAL A 172 13.67 -30.93 3.63
C VAL A 172 13.75 -30.59 5.12
N ASP A 173 14.88 -30.84 5.79
CA ASP A 173 15.02 -30.52 7.20
C ASP A 173 15.02 -29.01 7.44
N ALA A 174 15.76 -28.25 6.63
CA ALA A 174 15.74 -26.79 6.68
C ALA A 174 14.35 -26.22 6.32
N MET A 175 13.65 -26.79 5.32
CA MET A 175 12.28 -26.39 5.00
C MET A 175 11.35 -26.59 6.20
N MET A 176 11.35 -27.78 6.81
CA MET A 176 10.45 -28.10 7.91
C MET A 176 10.77 -27.31 9.18
N ALA A 177 12.04 -26.94 9.41
CA ALA A 177 12.43 -26.08 10.53
C ALA A 177 11.80 -24.67 10.47
N LEU A 178 11.45 -24.20 9.27
CA LEU A 178 10.79 -22.91 9.05
C LEU A 178 9.26 -22.97 9.17
N MET A 179 8.68 -24.17 9.34
CA MET A 179 7.23 -24.37 9.46
C MET A 179 6.81 -24.65 10.92
N THR A 180 5.56 -24.34 11.26
CA THR A 180 4.99 -24.74 12.57
C THR A 180 4.77 -26.25 12.64
N GLU A 181 4.55 -26.80 13.85
CA GLU A 181 4.32 -28.24 14.05
C GLU A 181 3.02 -28.73 13.40
N ASP A 182 1.99 -27.89 13.48
CA ASP A 182 0.65 -28.05 12.93
C ASP A 182 0.50 -27.42 11.54
N CYS A 183 1.59 -27.31 10.78
CA CYS A 183 1.56 -26.61 9.51
C CYS A 183 0.67 -27.30 8.47
N VAL A 184 0.19 -26.52 7.50
CA VAL A 184 -0.61 -26.99 6.38
C VAL A 184 0.12 -26.71 5.07
N PHE A 185 0.12 -27.69 4.18
CA PHE A 185 0.51 -27.50 2.80
C PHE A 185 -0.60 -28.00 1.86
N GLU A 186 -1.02 -27.15 0.93
CA GLU A 186 -1.98 -27.51 -0.11
C GLU A 186 -1.28 -27.54 -1.47
N ASN A 187 -1.13 -28.74 -2.02
CA ASN A 187 -0.50 -29.01 -3.30
C ASN A 187 -1.47 -28.77 -4.46
N THR A 188 -0.94 -28.41 -5.63
CA THR A 188 -1.75 -28.12 -6.83
C THR A 188 -2.28 -29.34 -7.57
N SER A 189 -1.78 -30.54 -7.25
CA SER A 189 -2.12 -31.78 -7.94
C SER A 189 -2.75 -32.80 -7.00
N PRO A 190 -3.75 -33.57 -7.48
CA PRO A 190 -4.33 -33.51 -8.81
C PRO A 190 -5.35 -32.36 -8.95
N ALA A 191 -5.45 -31.78 -10.14
CA ALA A 191 -6.52 -30.82 -10.44
C ALA A 191 -7.91 -31.50 -10.35
N PRO A 192 -8.98 -30.76 -10.00
CA PRO A 192 -9.01 -29.31 -9.79
C PRO A 192 -8.68 -28.84 -8.36
N ASP A 193 -8.77 -29.73 -7.37
CA ASP A 193 -8.79 -29.35 -5.94
C ASP A 193 -7.44 -29.51 -5.24
N GLY A 194 -6.50 -30.23 -5.85
CA GLY A 194 -5.21 -30.52 -5.23
C GLY A 194 -5.30 -31.53 -4.08
N VAL A 195 -4.27 -31.55 -3.22
CA VAL A 195 -4.26 -32.35 -1.98
C VAL A 195 -3.75 -31.50 -0.84
N ARG A 196 -4.47 -31.55 0.27
CA ARG A 196 -4.12 -30.88 1.52
C ARG A 196 -3.39 -31.86 2.46
N TYR A 197 -2.26 -31.42 3.00
CA TYR A 197 -1.43 -32.14 3.97
C TYR A 197 -1.37 -31.32 5.27
N GLU A 198 -1.58 -31.97 6.41
CA GLU A 198 -1.67 -31.31 7.71
C GLU A 198 -0.69 -31.93 8.71
N GLY A 199 0.04 -31.07 9.42
CA GLY A 199 1.10 -31.43 10.35
C GLY A 199 2.46 -31.70 9.67
N GLN A 200 3.55 -31.49 10.41
CA GLN A 200 4.90 -31.64 9.87
C GLN A 200 5.19 -33.02 9.28
N GLU A 201 4.64 -34.10 9.85
CA GLU A 201 4.87 -35.45 9.35
C GLU A 201 4.34 -35.62 7.92
N ALA A 202 3.09 -35.22 7.67
CA ALA A 202 2.46 -35.34 6.36
C ALA A 202 3.12 -34.42 5.32
N VAL A 203 3.40 -33.16 5.71
CA VAL A 203 4.05 -32.18 4.83
C VAL A 203 5.48 -32.62 4.49
N ARG A 204 6.24 -33.15 5.46
CA ARG A 204 7.58 -33.70 5.23
C ARG A 204 7.53 -34.89 4.27
N ALA A 205 6.61 -35.82 4.48
CA ALA A 205 6.46 -37.00 3.62
C ALA A 205 6.21 -36.60 2.16
N PHE A 206 5.36 -35.58 1.94
CA PHE A 206 5.15 -35.01 0.61
C PHE A 206 6.47 -34.48 0.01
N TRP A 207 7.21 -33.62 0.71
CA TRP A 207 8.44 -33.03 0.15
C TRP A 207 9.51 -34.07 -0.14
N VAL A 208 9.68 -35.07 0.72
CA VAL A 208 10.61 -36.19 0.49
C VAL A 208 10.23 -36.94 -0.80
N ASP A 209 8.96 -37.26 -0.98
CA ASP A 209 8.50 -37.94 -2.19
C ASP A 209 8.62 -37.06 -3.44
N PHE A 210 8.28 -35.78 -3.32
CA PHE A 210 8.40 -34.80 -4.39
C PHE A 210 9.85 -34.69 -4.89
N PHE A 211 10.83 -34.56 -4.00
CA PHE A 211 12.24 -34.47 -4.41
C PHE A 211 12.83 -35.79 -4.90
N ARG A 212 12.28 -36.93 -4.46
CA ARG A 212 12.65 -38.26 -4.95
C ARG A 212 12.16 -38.47 -6.40
N THR A 213 10.99 -37.94 -6.73
CA THR A 213 10.32 -38.17 -8.02
C THR A 213 10.57 -37.07 -9.05
N SER A 214 10.82 -35.84 -8.62
CA SER A 214 11.01 -34.69 -9.51
C SER A 214 12.43 -34.61 -10.08
N ARG A 215 12.52 -34.37 -11.39
CA ARG A 215 13.79 -34.15 -12.09
C ARG A 215 14.12 -32.67 -12.16
N GLN A 216 15.18 -32.29 -11.43
CA GLN A 216 15.70 -30.92 -11.38
C GLN A 216 14.64 -29.84 -11.04
N PRO A 217 13.86 -30.02 -9.96
CA PRO A 217 12.92 -28.99 -9.54
C PRO A 217 13.67 -27.71 -9.16
N ARG A 218 13.24 -26.56 -9.69
CA ARG A 218 13.72 -25.24 -9.28
C ARG A 218 12.58 -24.24 -9.25
N ILE A 219 12.45 -23.53 -8.15
CA ILE A 219 11.55 -22.39 -8.00
C ILE A 219 12.34 -21.10 -8.22
N GLU A 220 11.84 -20.27 -9.11
CA GLU A 220 12.28 -18.90 -9.33
C GLU A 220 11.22 -17.94 -8.78
N ILE A 221 11.62 -17.09 -7.85
CA ILE A 221 10.74 -16.09 -7.25
C ILE A 221 10.62 -14.91 -8.21
N GLU A 222 9.41 -14.58 -8.64
CA GLU A 222 9.15 -13.35 -9.41
C GLU A 222 8.91 -12.16 -8.49
N GLU A 223 8.21 -12.40 -7.37
CA GLU A 223 7.80 -11.36 -6.43
C GLU A 223 7.34 -11.99 -5.11
N VAL A 224 7.61 -11.32 -3.98
CA VAL A 224 7.01 -11.63 -2.68
C VAL A 224 6.46 -10.34 -2.07
N LEU A 225 5.20 -10.40 -1.63
CA LEU A 225 4.53 -9.31 -0.93
C LEU A 225 4.07 -9.82 0.44
N ALA A 226 4.24 -9.00 1.48
CA ALA A 226 3.78 -9.30 2.83
C ALA A 226 2.77 -8.26 3.31
N ALA A 227 1.68 -8.72 3.90
CA ALA A 227 0.65 -7.89 4.52
C ALA A 227 0.14 -8.57 5.80
N GLY A 228 0.48 -8.00 6.97
CA GLY A 228 0.16 -8.62 8.25
C GLY A 228 0.86 -9.96 8.43
N ASP A 229 0.07 -11.00 8.71
CA ASP A 229 0.49 -12.40 8.85
C ASP A 229 0.45 -13.18 7.53
N ARG A 230 0.10 -12.53 6.41
CA ARG A 230 0.01 -13.17 5.09
C ARG A 230 1.19 -12.78 4.21
N CYS A 231 1.73 -13.74 3.48
CA CYS A 231 2.66 -13.49 2.37
C CYS A 231 2.11 -14.09 1.08
N VAL A 232 2.29 -13.38 -0.03
CA VAL A 232 1.91 -13.85 -1.37
C VAL A 232 3.17 -13.86 -2.22
N MET A 233 3.48 -15.00 -2.82
CA MET A 233 4.65 -15.17 -3.69
C MET A 233 4.23 -15.58 -5.07
N ARG A 234 4.59 -14.80 -6.10
CA ARG A 234 4.52 -15.25 -7.50
C ARG A 234 5.82 -15.92 -7.87
N TRP A 235 5.72 -17.03 -8.59
CA TRP A 235 6.87 -17.86 -8.89
C TRP A 235 6.76 -18.56 -10.25
N ILE A 236 7.92 -18.99 -10.75
CA ILE A 236 8.06 -19.91 -11.88
C ILE A 236 8.67 -21.21 -11.36
N TYR A 237 7.97 -22.33 -11.53
CA TYR A 237 8.49 -23.66 -11.28
C TYR A 237 9.05 -24.22 -12.56
N HIS A 238 10.34 -24.57 -12.55
CA HIS A 238 11.06 -25.19 -13.64
C HIS A 238 11.31 -26.67 -13.32
N TRP A 239 11.18 -27.52 -14.34
CA TRP A 239 11.53 -28.94 -14.28
C TRP A 239 12.18 -29.40 -15.58
N VAL A 240 12.75 -30.61 -15.55
CA VAL A 240 13.22 -31.32 -16.75
C VAL A 240 12.36 -32.58 -16.90
N ASP A 241 11.77 -32.82 -18.07
CA ASP A 241 10.97 -34.02 -18.30
C ASP A 241 11.84 -35.29 -18.49
N ASP A 242 11.21 -36.46 -18.65
CA ASP A 242 11.93 -37.72 -18.84
C ASP A 242 12.72 -37.79 -20.16
N GLN A 243 12.44 -36.92 -21.13
CA GLN A 243 13.18 -36.80 -22.38
C GLN A 243 14.30 -35.75 -22.30
N GLY A 244 14.47 -35.08 -21.15
CA GLY A 244 15.49 -34.06 -20.96
C GLY A 244 15.08 -32.67 -21.42
N HIS A 245 13.82 -32.45 -21.81
CA HIS A 245 13.34 -31.12 -22.20
C HIS A 245 12.98 -30.28 -20.98
N PRO A 246 13.30 -28.97 -20.98
CA PRO A 246 12.89 -28.07 -19.92
C PRO A 246 11.40 -27.76 -20.02
N GLY A 247 10.69 -27.80 -18.90
CA GLY A 247 9.33 -27.33 -18.74
C GLY A 247 9.24 -26.28 -17.64
N HIS A 248 8.21 -25.44 -17.72
CA HIS A 248 7.92 -24.50 -16.65
C HIS A 248 6.41 -24.22 -16.51
N VAL A 249 6.01 -23.82 -15.31
CA VAL A 249 4.66 -23.33 -15.01
C VAL A 249 4.78 -22.16 -14.04
N ARG A 250 3.87 -21.20 -14.17
CA ARG A 250 3.79 -20.06 -13.27
C ARG A 250 2.69 -20.28 -12.25
N GLY A 251 2.91 -19.81 -11.04
CA GLY A 251 1.97 -19.97 -9.95
C GLY A 251 2.04 -18.86 -8.93
N VAL A 252 1.20 -19.02 -7.91
CA VAL A 252 1.19 -18.20 -6.71
C VAL A 252 1.08 -19.10 -5.49
N ASP A 253 1.88 -18.80 -4.48
CA ASP A 253 1.73 -19.38 -3.15
C ASP A 253 1.21 -18.31 -2.20
N ILE A 254 0.22 -18.69 -1.39
CA ILE A 254 -0.32 -17.87 -0.31
C ILE A 254 0.12 -18.51 1.01
N TYR A 255 0.85 -17.75 1.82
CA TYR A 255 1.40 -18.19 3.10
C TYR A 255 0.67 -17.53 4.26
N THR A 256 0.46 -18.29 5.34
CA THR A 256 0.14 -17.77 6.68
C THR A 256 1.37 -17.91 7.57
N ILE A 257 1.74 -16.84 8.27
CA ILE A 257 2.88 -16.81 9.18
C ILE A 257 2.37 -16.65 10.61
N ARG A 258 2.78 -17.57 11.48
CA ARG A 258 2.44 -17.52 12.90
C ARG A 258 3.68 -17.68 13.75
N ALA A 259 3.88 -16.73 14.67
CA ALA A 259 5.04 -16.70 15.56
C ALA A 259 6.39 -16.87 14.81
N GLY A 260 6.53 -16.21 13.66
CA GLY A 260 7.76 -16.22 12.86
C GLY A 260 8.03 -17.50 12.06
N ARG A 261 7.06 -18.42 11.98
CA ARG A 261 7.13 -19.66 11.19
C ARG A 261 5.96 -19.76 10.21
N ILE A 262 6.14 -20.51 9.13
CA ILE A 262 5.10 -20.78 8.13
C ILE A 262 4.09 -21.75 8.75
N ALA A 263 2.88 -21.26 8.99
CA ALA A 263 1.76 -22.08 9.47
C ALA A 263 0.99 -22.70 8.29
N GLU A 264 0.89 -22.00 7.15
CA GLU A 264 0.20 -22.53 5.97
C GLU A 264 0.94 -22.12 4.70
N LYS A 265 0.94 -23.00 3.70
CA LYS A 265 1.36 -22.73 2.32
C LYS A 265 0.30 -23.30 1.37
N LEU A 266 -0.45 -22.43 0.70
CA LEU A 266 -1.48 -22.79 -0.26
C LEU A 266 -0.99 -22.49 -1.66
N SER A 267 -0.83 -23.52 -2.50
CA SER A 267 -0.27 -23.37 -3.84
C SER A 267 -1.35 -23.34 -4.92
N TYR A 268 -1.18 -22.45 -5.90
CA TYR A 268 -2.02 -22.35 -7.10
C TYR A 268 -1.13 -22.20 -8.34
N VAL A 269 -1.56 -22.73 -9.47
CA VAL A 269 -0.84 -22.66 -10.76
C VAL A 269 -1.72 -22.12 -11.86
N LYS A 270 -1.10 -21.54 -12.89
CA LYS A 270 -1.77 -21.30 -14.17
C LYS A 270 -2.10 -22.66 -14.81
N GLY A 271 -3.40 -22.90 -15.01
CA GLY A 271 -3.93 -24.07 -15.72
C GLY A 271 -3.88 -23.93 -17.23
#